data_AF-A0A4Q3TZC4-F1
#
_entry.id   AF-A0A4Q3TZC4-F1
#
_cell.length_a   1.000
_cell.length_b   1.000
_cell.length_c   1.000
_cell.angle_alpha   90.00
_cell.angle_beta   90.00
_cell.angle_gamma   90.00
#
_symmetry.space_group_name_H-M   'P 1'
#
loop_
_entity.id
_entity.type
_entity.pdbx_description
1 polymer ?
#
loop_
_entity_poly.entity_id
_entity_poly.type
_entity_poly.pdbx_seq_one_letter_code
_entity_poly.pdbx_strand_id
1 'polypeptide(L)'
;MAFRFKPVDSAFYELFSQSATQLVIGSQLLAEMFGGTADRADVAKRMQDAEHDADQITHDIIRRVNSTFVTPFDREDIYDLASQLDDCMDFMEEAVDRAMLYDVDTLPGEATDIIDVIQRQAELTAASMPKLQGMDGLEEYW
;
A
#
# COMPACT_ATOMS: atom_id res chain seq x y z
N MET A 1 -0.39 -12.55 42.27
CA MET A 1 0.46 -12.01 41.18
C MET A 1 -0.39 -11.92 39.93
N ALA A 2 -0.81 -10.72 39.54
CA ALA A 2 -1.56 -10.55 38.29
C ALA A 2 -0.58 -10.74 37.13
N PHE A 3 -0.88 -11.66 36.22
CA PHE A 3 -0.15 -11.79 34.97
C PHE A 3 -0.24 -10.46 34.23
N ARG A 4 0.91 -9.80 34.06
CA ARG A 4 1.02 -8.61 33.23
C ARG A 4 0.83 -9.09 31.80
N PHE A 5 -0.37 -8.91 31.25
CA PHE A 5 -0.63 -9.10 29.82
C PHE A 5 0.46 -8.32 29.07
N LYS A 6 1.27 -9.04 28.28
CA LYS A 6 2.26 -8.37 27.43
C LYS A 6 1.46 -7.43 26.51
N PRO A 7 1.78 -6.14 26.43
CA PRO A 7 1.12 -5.26 25.48
C PRO A 7 1.30 -5.88 24.09
N VAL A 8 0.18 -6.13 23.41
CA VAL A 8 0.19 -6.54 22.01
C VAL A 8 0.81 -5.38 21.23
N ASP A 9 1.74 -5.72 20.36
CA ASP A 9 2.53 -4.72 19.66
C ASP A 9 1.67 -4.00 18.62
N SER A 10 1.18 -2.80 18.96
CA SER A 10 0.31 -2.01 18.09
C SER A 10 1.03 -1.47 16.86
N ALA A 11 2.37 -1.53 16.83
CA ALA A 11 3.17 -1.00 15.74
C ALA A 11 2.91 -1.70 14.40
N PHE A 12 2.45 -2.97 14.40
CA PHE A 12 2.06 -3.64 13.15
C PHE A 12 0.92 -2.91 12.44
N TYR A 13 -0.12 -2.50 13.17
CA TYR A 13 -1.26 -1.78 12.61
C TYR A 13 -0.87 -0.39 12.10
N GLU A 14 0.05 0.28 12.80
CA GLU A 14 0.60 1.57 12.35
C GLU A 14 1.40 1.42 11.06
N LEU A 15 2.22 0.38 10.93
CA LEU A 15 3.00 0.10 9.72
C LEU A 15 2.08 -0.25 8.53
N PHE A 16 1.06 -1.08 8.74
CA PHE A 16 0.06 -1.37 7.69
C PHE A 16 -0.67 -0.11 7.24
N SER A 17 -1.03 0.78 8.17
CA SER A 17 -1.69 2.05 7.85
C SER A 17 -0.77 2.98 7.05
N GLN A 18 0.52 3.00 7.35
CA GLN A 18 1.52 3.75 6.59
C GLN A 18 1.70 3.19 5.18
N SER A 19 1.86 1.86 5.04
CA SER A 19 1.96 1.19 3.74
C SER A 19 0.72 1.45 2.87
N ALA A 20 -0.49 1.33 3.43
CA ALA A 20 -1.72 1.65 2.68
C ALA A 20 -1.85 3.14 2.32
N THR A 21 -1.25 4.05 3.10
CA THR A 21 -1.17 5.47 2.73
C THR A 21 -0.26 5.67 1.52
N GLN A 22 0.83 4.91 1.40
CA GLN A 22 1.67 4.93 0.20
C GLN A 22 0.91 4.46 -1.04
N LEU A 23 0.00 3.48 -0.91
CA LEU A 23 -0.88 3.10 -2.03
C LEU A 23 -1.77 4.23 -2.51
N VAL A 24 -2.28 5.06 -1.61
CA VAL A 24 -3.07 6.25 -1.98
C VAL A 24 -2.18 7.23 -2.78
N ILE A 25 -0.95 7.46 -2.33
CA ILE A 25 0.02 8.32 -3.04
C ILE A 25 0.35 7.74 -4.42
N GLY A 26 0.70 6.45 -4.51
CA GLY A 26 0.97 5.75 -5.76
C GLY A 26 -0.20 5.84 -6.74
N SER A 27 -1.44 5.59 -6.28
CA SER A 27 -2.62 5.67 -7.14
C SER A 27 -2.91 7.10 -7.66
N GLN A 28 -2.57 8.13 -6.89
CA GLN A 28 -2.67 9.53 -7.33
C GLN A 28 -1.61 9.87 -8.38
N LEU A 29 -0.38 9.41 -8.18
CA LEU A 29 0.71 9.57 -9.15
C LEU A 29 0.41 8.83 -10.45
N LEU A 30 -0.20 7.65 -10.37
CA LEU A 30 -0.64 6.89 -11.54
C LEU A 30 -1.66 7.68 -12.36
N ALA A 31 -2.64 8.33 -11.72
CA ALA A 31 -3.57 9.20 -12.44
C ALA A 31 -2.91 10.45 -12.99
N GLU A 32 -1.97 11.05 -12.24
CA GLU A 32 -1.21 12.21 -12.69
C GLU A 32 -0.41 11.90 -13.96
N MET A 33 0.20 10.71 -14.04
CA MET A 33 0.95 10.22 -15.21
C MET A 33 0.11 10.26 -16.49
N PHE A 34 -1.18 9.90 -16.41
CA PHE A 34 -2.08 9.83 -17.56
C PHE A 34 -3.05 11.01 -17.69
N GLY A 35 -2.90 12.03 -16.84
CA GLY A 35 -3.75 13.25 -16.82
C GLY A 35 -3.42 14.28 -17.91
N GLY A 36 -2.35 14.06 -18.70
CA GLY A 36 -2.04 14.84 -19.91
C GLY A 36 -1.36 16.20 -19.73
N THR A 37 -1.21 16.70 -18.50
CA THR A 37 -0.57 18.02 -18.23
C THR A 37 0.68 17.96 -17.36
N ALA A 38 1.05 16.78 -16.86
CA ALA A 38 2.14 16.62 -15.90
C ALA A 38 3.51 16.47 -16.58
N ASP A 39 4.57 16.82 -15.86
CA ASP A 39 5.93 16.42 -16.22
C ASP A 39 6.10 14.93 -15.90
N ARG A 40 5.97 14.07 -16.92
CA ARG A 40 5.99 12.61 -16.76
C ARG A 40 7.29 12.11 -16.10
N ALA A 41 8.43 12.79 -16.31
CA ALA A 41 9.69 12.40 -15.69
C ALA A 41 9.71 12.71 -14.18
N ASP A 42 9.12 13.83 -13.76
CA ASP A 42 8.94 14.16 -12.35
C ASP A 42 7.98 13.19 -11.66
N VAL A 43 6.84 12.87 -12.33
CA VAL A 43 5.87 11.91 -11.81
C VAL A 43 6.49 10.52 -11.64
N ALA A 44 7.23 10.03 -12.63
CA ALA A 44 7.92 8.74 -12.54
C ALA A 44 8.91 8.70 -11.37
N LYS A 45 9.68 9.77 -11.18
CA LYS A 45 10.59 9.87 -10.02
C LYS A 45 9.83 9.85 -8.69
N ARG A 46 8.74 10.61 -8.57
CA ARG A 46 7.90 10.62 -7.36
C ARG A 46 7.26 9.26 -7.09
N MET A 47 6.93 8.51 -8.14
CA MET A 47 6.42 7.15 -8.04
C MET A 47 7.49 6.20 -7.49
N GLN A 48 8.71 6.28 -8.01
CA GLN A 48 9.85 5.52 -7.50
C GLN A 48 10.17 5.86 -6.03
N ASP A 49 10.12 7.14 -5.66
CA ASP A 49 10.34 7.56 -4.27
C ASP A 49 9.24 6.98 -3.34
N ALA A 50 7.99 6.95 -3.80
CA ALA A 50 6.87 6.37 -3.05
C ALA A 50 6.96 4.83 -2.93
N GLU A 51 7.42 4.14 -3.98
CA GLU A 51 7.65 2.68 -3.97
C GLU A 51 8.75 2.35 -2.97
N HIS A 52 9.86 3.10 -3.00
CA HIS A 52 10.96 2.90 -2.07
C HIS A 52 10.53 3.08 -0.61
N ASP A 53 9.69 4.09 -0.34
CA ASP A 53 9.11 4.29 0.98
C ASP A 53 8.20 3.12 1.39
N ALA A 54 7.40 2.57 0.46
CA ALA A 54 6.54 1.41 0.70
C ALA A 54 7.36 0.14 1.00
N ASP A 55 8.38 -0.18 0.19
CA ASP A 55 9.30 -1.31 0.40
C ASP A 55 10.01 -1.21 1.76
N GLN A 56 10.43 -0.01 2.16
CA GLN A 56 11.05 0.19 3.47
C GLN A 56 10.07 -0.13 4.62
N ILE A 57 8.79 0.19 4.48
CA ILE A 57 7.73 -0.16 5.44
C ILE A 57 7.51 -1.68 5.45
N THR A 58 7.42 -2.33 4.28
CA THR A 58 7.30 -3.79 4.14
C THR A 58 8.46 -4.48 4.84
N HIS A 59 9.70 -4.04 4.60
CA HIS A 59 10.89 -4.52 5.27
C HIS A 59 10.82 -4.36 6.79
N ASP A 60 10.31 -3.24 7.29
CA ASP A 60 10.17 -3.02 8.73
C ASP A 60 9.12 -3.93 9.36
N ILE A 61 8.01 -4.21 8.66
CA ILE A 61 7.03 -5.23 9.08
C ILE A 61 7.72 -6.59 9.18
N ILE A 62 8.43 -7.02 8.14
CA ILE A 62 9.10 -8.34 8.10
C ILE A 62 10.16 -8.47 9.21
N ARG A 63 11.00 -7.46 9.41
CA ARG A 63 11.98 -7.44 10.51
C ARG A 63 11.29 -7.53 11.87
N ARG A 64 10.16 -6.83 12.03
CA ARG A 64 9.40 -6.83 13.28
C ARG A 64 8.73 -8.18 13.53
N VAL A 65 8.13 -8.80 12.51
CA VAL A 65 7.62 -10.16 12.60
C VAL A 65 8.73 -11.09 13.12
N ASN A 66 9.88 -11.10 12.46
CA ASN A 66 11.00 -11.99 12.82
C ASN A 66 11.58 -11.76 14.21
N SER A 67 11.51 -10.53 14.74
CA SER A 67 12.02 -10.19 16.07
C SER A 67 10.97 -10.25 17.19
N THR A 68 9.69 -10.43 16.85
CA THR A 68 8.59 -10.45 17.80
C THR A 68 8.16 -11.88 18.13
N PHE A 69 8.18 -12.23 19.43
CA PHE A 69 7.79 -13.57 19.88
C PHE A 69 6.25 -13.79 19.91
N VAL A 70 5.48 -12.75 20.23
CA VAL A 70 4.01 -12.79 20.26
C VAL A 70 3.46 -11.75 19.29
N THR A 71 2.89 -12.19 18.18
CA THR A 71 2.27 -11.33 17.16
C THR A 71 0.81 -11.01 17.52
N PRO A 72 0.24 -9.90 16.99
CA PRO A 72 -1.15 -9.51 17.25
C PRO A 72 -2.20 -10.46 16.68
N PHE A 73 -1.87 -11.11 15.56
CA PHE A 73 -2.66 -12.16 14.92
C PHE A 73 -1.69 -13.15 14.24
N ASP A 74 -2.20 -14.05 13.38
CA ASP A 74 -1.36 -15.07 12.76
C ASP A 74 -0.17 -14.45 12.02
N ARG A 75 0.98 -15.10 12.14
CA ARG A 75 2.23 -14.60 11.58
C ARG A 75 2.21 -14.67 10.06
N GLU A 76 1.65 -15.74 9.50
CA GLU A 76 1.53 -15.93 8.06
C GLU A 76 0.62 -14.85 7.48
N ASP A 77 -0.51 -14.54 8.14
CA ASP A 77 -1.39 -13.44 7.72
C ASP A 77 -0.70 -12.06 7.74
N ILE A 78 0.20 -11.78 8.71
CA ILE A 78 0.97 -10.52 8.74
C ILE A 78 1.92 -10.44 7.53
N TYR A 79 2.59 -11.57 7.21
CA TYR A 79 3.46 -11.65 6.04
C TYR A 79 2.68 -11.44 4.75
N ASP A 80 1.59 -12.17 4.59
CA ASP A 80 0.76 -12.15 3.39
C ASP A 80 0.12 -10.78 3.18
N LEU A 81 -0.34 -10.13 4.24
CA LEU A 81 -0.89 -8.77 4.13
C LEU A 81 0.18 -7.75 3.74
N ALA A 82 1.39 -7.83 4.33
CA ALA A 82 2.48 -6.92 3.97
C ALA A 82 2.89 -7.10 2.51
N SER A 83 3.08 -8.35 2.07
CA SER A 83 3.43 -8.67 0.68
C SER A 83 2.37 -8.22 -0.32
N GLN A 84 1.08 -8.36 -0.02
CA GLN A 84 0.02 -7.94 -0.93
C GLN A 84 -0.08 -6.41 -1.06
N LEU A 85 0.20 -5.67 0.02
CA LEU A 85 0.28 -4.21 -0.06
C LEU A 85 1.49 -3.78 -0.92
N ASP A 86 2.62 -4.45 -0.76
CA ASP A 86 3.83 -4.24 -1.54
C ASP A 86 3.58 -4.49 -3.04
N ASP A 87 3.03 -5.66 -3.39
CA ASP A 87 2.69 -6.03 -4.76
C ASP A 87 1.79 -4.99 -5.44
N CYS A 88 0.82 -4.42 -4.70
CA CYS A 88 -0.03 -3.35 -5.23
C CYS A 88 0.77 -2.08 -5.57
N MET A 89 1.73 -1.68 -4.75
CA MET A 89 2.60 -0.53 -5.03
C MET A 89 3.48 -0.81 -6.24
N ASP A 90 4.11 -1.98 -6.28
CA ASP A 90 4.98 -2.43 -7.37
C ASP A 90 4.26 -2.45 -8.71
N PHE A 91 3.01 -2.94 -8.76
CA PHE A 91 2.25 -2.93 -10.00
C PHE A 91 1.92 -1.51 -10.50
N MET A 92 1.72 -0.54 -9.59
CA MET A 92 1.50 0.85 -9.97
C MET A 92 2.79 1.51 -10.48
N GLU A 93 3.92 1.24 -9.82
CA GLU A 93 5.24 1.69 -10.25
C GLU A 93 5.59 1.10 -11.62
N GLU A 94 5.41 -0.21 -11.79
CA GLU A 94 5.73 -0.90 -13.04
C GLU A 94 4.85 -0.41 -14.20
N ALA A 95 3.60 -0.01 -13.92
CA ALA A 95 2.73 0.61 -14.91
C ALA A 95 3.26 1.97 -15.38
N VAL A 96 3.76 2.80 -14.45
CA VAL A 96 4.42 4.08 -14.75
C VAL A 96 5.70 3.85 -15.57
N ASP A 97 6.53 2.92 -15.13
CA ASP A 97 7.80 2.58 -15.78
C ASP A 97 7.58 2.06 -17.21
N ARG A 98 6.60 1.17 -17.41
CA ARG A 98 6.23 0.71 -18.75
C ARG A 98 5.68 1.83 -19.62
N ALA A 99 4.89 2.74 -19.06
CA ALA A 99 4.37 3.88 -19.81
C ALA A 99 5.50 4.80 -20.27
N MET A 100 6.54 5.00 -19.45
CA MET A 100 7.73 5.76 -19.81
C MET A 100 8.57 5.02 -20.86
N LEU A 101 8.81 3.72 -20.66
CA LEU A 101 9.63 2.89 -21.56
C LEU A 101 9.07 2.82 -22.99
N TYR A 102 7.74 2.70 -23.11
CA TYR A 102 7.05 2.56 -24.39
C TYR A 102 6.48 3.86 -24.93
N ASP A 103 6.75 4.99 -24.27
CA ASP A 103 6.26 6.33 -24.65
C ASP A 103 4.72 6.39 -24.78
N VAL A 104 4.02 5.77 -23.83
CA VAL A 104 2.56 5.76 -23.76
C VAL A 104 2.08 7.02 -23.03
N ASP A 105 1.70 8.04 -23.80
CA ASP A 105 1.23 9.33 -23.27
C ASP A 105 -0.25 9.33 -22.84
N THR A 106 -1.08 8.51 -23.48
CA THR A 106 -2.53 8.52 -23.28
C THR A 106 -3.07 7.11 -23.23
N LEU A 107 -4.00 6.88 -22.31
CA LEU A 107 -4.76 5.64 -22.24
C LEU A 107 -6.11 5.77 -22.96
N PRO A 108 -6.68 4.66 -23.48
CA PRO A 108 -8.09 4.61 -23.84
C PRO A 108 -8.97 4.98 -22.65
N GLY A 109 -10.15 5.56 -22.89
CA GLY A 109 -11.03 6.02 -21.80
C GLY A 109 -11.40 4.91 -20.81
N GLU A 110 -11.63 3.69 -21.29
CA GLU A 110 -11.92 2.52 -20.46
C GLU A 110 -10.75 2.13 -19.54
N ALA A 111 -9.51 2.45 -19.93
CA ALA A 111 -8.34 2.21 -19.09
C ALA A 111 -8.14 3.33 -18.05
N THR A 112 -8.66 4.53 -18.28
CA THR A 112 -8.75 5.58 -17.26
C THR A 112 -9.73 5.20 -16.15
N ASP A 113 -10.85 4.55 -16.48
CA ASP A 113 -11.81 4.06 -15.47
C ASP A 113 -11.16 3.05 -14.50
N ILE A 114 -10.18 2.26 -14.97
CA ILE A 114 -9.43 1.33 -14.12
C ILE A 114 -8.59 2.09 -13.09
N ILE A 115 -7.99 3.22 -13.46
CA ILE A 115 -7.21 4.06 -12.54
C ILE A 115 -8.11 4.61 -11.43
N ASP A 116 -9.31 5.07 -11.77
CA ASP A 116 -10.29 5.56 -10.79
C ASP A 116 -10.68 4.45 -9.79
N VAL A 117 -10.83 3.21 -10.28
CA VAL A 117 -11.09 2.05 -9.41
C VAL A 117 -9.90 1.76 -8.50
N ILE A 118 -8.67 1.79 -9.01
CA ILE A 118 -7.45 1.58 -8.21
C ILE A 118 -7.34 2.64 -7.12
N GLN A 119 -7.58 3.92 -7.43
CA GLN A 119 -7.59 4.99 -6.43
C GLN A 119 -8.62 4.73 -5.34
N ARG A 120 -9.85 4.34 -5.74
CA ARG A 120 -10.90 4.05 -4.78
C ARG A 120 -10.55 2.85 -3.88
N GLN A 121 -9.93 1.82 -4.45
CA GLN A 121 -9.44 0.67 -3.69
C GLN A 121 -8.35 1.09 -2.70
N ALA A 122 -7.37 1.89 -3.12
CA ALA A 122 -6.31 2.39 -2.25
C ALA A 122 -6.88 3.20 -1.07
N GLU A 123 -7.85 4.09 -1.32
CA GLU A 123 -8.55 4.84 -0.26
C GLU A 123 -9.27 3.94 0.73
N LEU A 124 -10.00 2.92 0.23
CA LEU A 124 -10.72 1.97 1.08
C LEU A 124 -9.76 1.13 1.91
N THR A 125 -8.66 0.68 1.32
CA THR A 125 -7.59 -0.05 2.01
C THR A 125 -7.00 0.82 3.12
N ALA A 126 -6.60 2.05 2.82
CA ALA A 126 -6.05 2.99 3.81
C ALA A 126 -7.04 3.31 4.95
N ALA A 127 -8.33 3.47 4.63
CA ALA A 127 -9.37 3.69 5.64
C ALA A 127 -9.65 2.45 6.51
N SER A 128 -9.29 1.26 6.02
CA SER A 128 -9.55 -0.02 6.69
C SER A 128 -8.39 -0.46 7.59
N MET A 129 -7.13 -0.17 7.22
CA MET A 129 -5.96 -0.61 7.99
C MET A 129 -5.96 -0.21 9.48
N PRO A 130 -6.35 1.01 9.88
CA PRO A 130 -6.42 1.37 11.29
C PRO A 130 -7.47 0.56 12.08
N LYS A 131 -8.48 0.00 11.40
CA LYS A 131 -9.58 -0.75 12.03
C LYS A 131 -9.22 -2.20 12.33
N LEU A 132 -8.14 -2.73 11.75
CA LEU A 132 -7.68 -4.11 11.97
C LEU A 132 -7.42 -4.45 13.44
N GLN A 133 -7.11 -3.45 14.27
CA GLN A 133 -6.89 -3.68 15.70
C GLN A 133 -8.17 -4.11 16.44
N GLY A 134 -9.32 -3.53 16.07
CA GLY A 134 -10.62 -3.83 16.66
C GLY A 134 -11.47 -4.77 15.83
N MET A 135 -11.10 -4.97 14.55
CA MET A 135 -11.92 -5.64 13.53
C MET A 135 -13.31 -4.97 13.34
N ASP A 136 -13.44 -3.71 13.77
CA ASP A 136 -14.70 -2.97 13.76
C ASP A 136 -15.02 -2.46 12.33
N GLY A 137 -16.21 -2.78 11.81
CA GLY A 137 -16.65 -2.24 10.53
C GLY A 137 -15.93 -2.84 9.33
N LEU A 138 -15.43 -4.07 9.44
CA LEU A 138 -14.78 -4.85 8.38
C LEU A 138 -15.62 -6.08 7.96
N GLU A 139 -16.87 -6.18 8.43
CA GLU A 139 -17.73 -7.36 8.21
C GLU A 139 -18.08 -7.58 6.74
N GLU A 140 -17.95 -6.56 5.89
CA GLU A 140 -18.19 -6.68 4.44
C GLU A 140 -17.04 -7.38 3.71
N TYR A 141 -15.89 -7.60 4.36
CA TYR A 141 -14.69 -8.17 3.75
C TYR A 141 -14.41 -9.64 4.13
N TRP A 142 -15.26 -10.28 4.96
CA TRP A 142 -15.16 -11.71 5.31
C TRP A 142 -16.49 -12.46 5.25
#